data_AF-A0AAU8TF36-F1
#
_entry.id   AF-A0AAU8TF36-F1
#
_cell.length_a   1.000
_cell.length_b   1.000
_cell.length_c   1.000
_cell.angle_alpha   90.00
_cell.angle_beta   90.00
_cell.angle_gamma   90.00
#
_symmetry.space_group_name_H-M   'P 1'
#
loop_
_entity.id
_entity.type
_entity.pdbx_description
1 polymer ?
#
loop_
_entity_poly.entity_id
_entity_poly.type
_entity_poly.pdbx_seq_one_letter_code
_entity_poly.pdbx_strand_id
1 'polypeptide(L)'
;MELAKIRQAVAEMRGRLDTLITQINALEKERACAAENGTVYEIDELACRVVDELEKRLKSKVPIEHALWSTGEIGEYLQRPAQVVRDRVVCLPGFPEAIRLPNVGGIGRAHPRWKAMEVIEWVESHQSARIGRPRKRG
;
A
#
# COMPACT_ATOMS: atom_id res chain seq x y z
N MET A 1 5.92 -71.10 38.27
CA MET A 1 6.00 -69.82 39.01
C MET A 1 6.72 -68.74 38.20
N GLU A 2 7.82 -69.06 37.51
CA GLU A 2 8.61 -68.08 36.73
C GLU A 2 7.89 -67.44 35.53
N LEU A 3 7.10 -68.21 34.77
CA LEU A 3 6.43 -67.70 33.57
C LEU A 3 5.38 -66.60 33.86
N ALA A 4 4.78 -66.60 35.06
CA ALA A 4 3.84 -65.58 35.50
C ALA A 4 4.53 -64.25 35.83
N LYS A 5 5.72 -64.29 36.43
CA LYS A 5 6.54 -63.10 36.72
C LYS A 5 7.00 -62.42 35.42
N ILE A 6 7.41 -63.21 34.43
CA ILE A 6 7.82 -62.69 33.12
C ILE A 6 6.63 -62.00 32.43
N ARG A 7 5.43 -62.60 32.44
CA ARG A 7 4.22 -61.98 31.88
C ARG A 7 3.84 -60.68 32.59
N GLN A 8 3.94 -60.65 33.92
CA GLN A 8 3.70 -59.44 34.72
C GLN A 8 4.69 -58.33 34.38
N ALA A 9 6.00 -58.66 34.29
CA ALA A 9 7.03 -57.70 33.92
C ALA A 9 6.84 -57.14 32.50
N VAL A 10 6.43 -57.98 31.53
CA VAL A 10 6.12 -57.52 30.17
C VAL A 10 4.89 -56.61 30.14
N ALA A 11 3.86 -56.91 30.93
CA ALA A 11 2.69 -56.05 31.05
C ALA A 11 3.03 -54.68 31.65
N GLU A 12 3.88 -54.64 32.68
CA GLU A 12 4.37 -53.39 33.27
C GLU A 12 5.23 -52.58 32.30
N MET A 13 6.15 -53.23 31.57
CA MET A 13 6.95 -52.56 30.55
C MET A 13 6.08 -51.99 29.43
N ARG A 14 5.04 -52.72 29.01
CA ARG A 14 4.08 -52.23 28.02
C ARG A 14 3.31 -51.02 28.53
N GLY A 15 2.84 -51.04 29.78
CA GLY A 15 2.18 -49.88 30.40
C GLY A 15 3.09 -48.66 30.50
N ARG A 16 4.38 -48.84 30.81
CA ARG A 16 5.38 -47.76 30.79
C ARG A 16 5.57 -47.22 29.37
N LEU A 17 5.63 -48.09 28.37
CA LEU A 17 5.75 -47.69 26.97
C LEU A 17 4.54 -46.88 26.50
N ASP A 18 3.32 -47.32 26.83
CA ASP A 18 2.09 -46.60 26.47
C ASP A 18 2.03 -45.22 27.13
N THR A 19 2.53 -45.11 28.36
CA THR A 19 2.65 -43.83 29.08
C THR A 19 3.64 -42.90 28.38
N LEU A 20 4.81 -43.41 27.98
CA LEU A 20 5.83 -42.64 27.26
C LEU A 20 5.35 -42.19 25.88
N ILE A 21 4.65 -43.06 25.13
CA ILE A 21 4.05 -42.70 23.84
C ILE A 21 3.05 -41.55 24.03
N THR A 22 2.23 -41.63 25.07
CA THR A 22 1.25 -40.57 25.37
C THR A 22 1.94 -39.25 25.71
N GLN A 23 3.02 -39.30 26.50
CA GLN A 23 3.81 -38.12 26.84
C GLN A 23 4.51 -37.51 25.62
N ILE A 24 5.09 -38.33 24.74
CA ILE A 24 5.72 -37.87 23.48
C ILE A 24 4.70 -37.18 22.60
N ASN A 25 3.53 -37.80 22.38
CA ASN A 25 2.46 -37.22 21.57
C ASN A 25 1.94 -35.90 22.15
N ALA A 26 1.85 -35.78 23.47
CA ALA A 26 1.45 -34.54 24.14
C ALA A 26 2.48 -33.42 23.92
N LEU A 27 3.77 -33.72 24.09
CA LEU A 27 4.86 -32.77 23.86
C LEU A 27 4.96 -32.34 22.39
N GLU A 28 4.75 -33.25 21.44
CA GLU A 28 4.72 -32.92 20.01
C GLU A 28 3.55 -31.99 19.66
N LYS A 29 2.38 -32.21 20.27
CA LYS A 29 1.21 -31.34 20.09
C LYS A 29 1.43 -29.93 20.63
N GLU A 30 2.07 -29.80 21.79
CA GLU A 30 2.44 -28.50 22.37
C GLU A 30 3.42 -27.75 21.45
N ARG A 31 4.41 -28.45 20.88
CA ARG A 31 5.38 -27.86 19.93
C ARG A 31 4.72 -27.40 18.63
N ALA A 32 3.78 -28.16 18.08
CA ALA A 32 3.05 -27.77 16.86
C ALA A 32 2.19 -26.52 17.08
N CYS A 33 1.47 -26.45 18.22
CA CYS A 33 0.67 -25.27 18.59
C CYS A 33 1.55 -24.02 18.77
N ALA A 34 2.74 -24.17 19.36
CA ALA A 34 3.68 -23.05 19.52
C ALA A 34 4.24 -22.55 18.18
N ALA A 35 4.50 -23.45 17.21
CA ALA A 35 5.03 -23.08 15.90
C ALA A 35 4.01 -22.31 15.03
N GLU A 36 2.74 -22.72 15.05
CA GLU A 36 1.67 -22.00 14.34
C GLU A 36 1.42 -20.62 14.95
N ASN A 37 1.39 -20.52 16.29
CA ASN A 37 1.21 -19.23 16.96
C ASN A 37 2.42 -18.29 16.75
N GLY A 38 3.65 -18.81 16.71
CA GLY A 38 4.84 -17.99 16.47
C GLY A 38 4.85 -17.31 15.09
N THR A 39 4.40 -18.02 14.05
CA THR A 39 4.40 -17.47 12.68
C THR A 39 3.28 -16.46 12.42
N VAL A 40 2.11 -16.65 13.04
CA VAL A 40 0.99 -15.69 12.96
C VAL A 40 1.36 -14.35 13.62
N TYR A 41 2.03 -14.38 14.76
CA TYR A 41 2.44 -13.16 15.47
C TYR A 41 3.55 -12.39 14.73
N GLU A 42 4.44 -13.08 14.01
CA GLU A 42 5.52 -12.46 13.23
C GLU A 42 4.98 -11.71 12.00
N ILE A 43 3.95 -12.25 11.33
CA ILE A 43 3.29 -11.60 10.19
C ILE A 43 2.54 -10.34 10.66
N ASP A 44 1.79 -10.43 11.76
CA ASP A 44 1.05 -9.29 12.30
C ASP A 44 1.99 -8.16 12.75
N GLU A 45 3.14 -8.48 13.34
CA GLU A 45 4.14 -7.48 13.72
C GLU A 45 4.73 -6.77 12.49
N LEU A 46 5.05 -7.51 11.44
CA LEU A 46 5.51 -6.95 10.17
C LEU A 46 4.44 -6.08 9.51
N ALA A 47 3.19 -6.52 9.51
CA ALA A 47 2.06 -5.77 8.97
C ALA A 47 1.88 -4.43 9.70
N CYS A 48 1.87 -4.44 11.03
CA CYS A 48 1.80 -3.23 11.86
C CYS A 48 2.92 -2.24 11.52
N ARG A 49 4.16 -2.73 11.37
CA ARG A 49 5.31 -1.89 11.05
C ARG A 49 5.20 -1.23 9.67
N VAL A 50 4.71 -1.97 8.68
CA VAL A 50 4.48 -1.43 7.32
C VAL A 50 3.38 -0.38 7.35
N VAL A 51 2.27 -0.65 8.04
CA VAL A 51 1.16 0.30 8.17
C VAL A 51 1.62 1.60 8.85
N ASP A 52 2.38 1.52 9.95
CA ASP A 52 2.91 2.70 10.64
C ASP A 52 3.80 3.56 9.75
N GLU A 53 4.67 2.93 8.95
CA GLU A 53 5.55 3.62 8.03
C GLU A 53 4.78 4.25 6.86
N LEU A 54 3.76 3.56 6.35
CA LEU A 54 2.84 4.11 5.35
C LEU A 54 2.05 5.29 5.92
N GLU A 55 1.51 5.20 7.14
CA GLU A 55 0.80 6.31 7.78
C GLU A 55 1.69 7.55 7.92
N LYS A 56 2.96 7.38 8.33
CA LYS A 56 3.92 8.49 8.43
C LYS A 56 4.14 9.17 7.08
N ARG A 57 4.19 8.40 5.99
CA ARG A 57 4.41 8.90 4.62
C ARG A 57 3.14 9.47 3.99
N LEU A 58 1.96 9.02 4.40
CA LEU A 58 0.67 9.39 3.82
C LEU A 58 -0.04 10.50 4.60
N LYS A 59 0.13 10.61 5.93
CA LYS A 59 -0.49 11.68 6.75
C LYS A 59 -0.13 13.10 6.29
N SER A 60 0.99 13.27 5.59
CA SER A 60 1.40 14.57 5.05
C SER A 60 0.80 14.90 3.68
N LYS A 61 0.00 14.01 3.07
CA LYS A 61 -0.64 14.27 1.78
C LYS A 61 -2.02 14.88 1.99
N VAL A 62 -2.16 16.14 1.60
CA VAL A 62 -3.46 16.81 1.44
C VAL A 62 -4.35 15.94 0.54
N PRO A 63 -5.63 15.71 0.87
CA PRO A 63 -6.56 15.02 -0.01
C PRO A 63 -6.54 15.62 -1.42
N ILE A 64 -6.61 14.77 -2.44
CA ILE A 64 -6.48 15.20 -3.85
C ILE A 64 -7.48 16.30 -4.23
N GLU A 65 -8.68 16.26 -3.64
CA GLU A 65 -9.75 17.24 -3.82
C GLU A 65 -9.36 18.67 -3.46
N HIS A 66 -8.43 18.82 -2.51
CA HIS A 66 -7.96 20.10 -2.00
C HIS A 66 -6.48 20.36 -2.35
N ALA A 67 -5.83 19.44 -3.06
CA ALA A 67 -4.43 19.54 -3.39
C ALA A 67 -4.17 20.65 -4.42
N LEU A 68 -3.19 21.50 -4.12
CA LEU A 68 -2.72 22.59 -4.98
C LEU A 68 -1.40 22.21 -5.66
N TRP A 69 -1.50 21.75 -6.90
CA TRP A 69 -0.36 21.32 -7.69
C TRP A 69 0.42 22.48 -8.29
N SER A 70 1.73 22.31 -8.34
CA SER A 70 2.68 23.07 -9.13
C SER A 70 2.84 22.46 -10.53
N THR A 71 3.59 23.13 -11.41
CA THR A 71 3.96 22.56 -12.71
C THR A 71 4.77 21.25 -12.59
N GLY A 72 5.43 21.02 -11.45
CA GLY A 72 6.15 19.79 -11.16
C GLY A 72 5.19 18.63 -10.92
N GLU A 73 4.26 18.79 -9.99
CA GLU A 73 3.24 17.79 -9.65
C GLU A 73 2.31 17.49 -10.85
N ILE A 74 1.92 18.52 -11.62
CA ILE A 74 1.21 18.33 -12.88
C ILE A 74 2.06 17.53 -13.87
N GLY A 75 3.37 17.79 -13.93
CA GLY A 75 4.30 17.04 -14.78
C GLY A 75 4.42 15.58 -14.39
N GLU A 76 4.48 15.27 -13.09
CA GLU A 76 4.46 13.91 -12.58
C GLU A 76 3.17 13.17 -12.99
N TYR A 77 2.02 13.83 -12.84
CA TYR A 77 0.73 13.28 -13.26
C TYR A 77 0.66 13.03 -14.78
N LEU A 78 1.08 14.00 -15.59
CA LEU A 78 1.06 13.91 -17.06
C LEU A 78 2.24 13.12 -17.65
N GLN A 79 3.17 12.65 -16.82
CA GLN A 79 4.45 12.03 -17.23
C GLN A 79 5.25 12.92 -18.20
N ARG A 80 5.29 14.22 -17.92
CA ARG A 80 6.01 15.23 -18.72
C ARG A 80 6.95 16.05 -17.84
N PRO A 81 8.08 16.52 -18.39
CA PRO A 81 8.97 17.39 -17.64
C PRO A 81 8.26 18.70 -17.28
N ALA A 82 8.48 19.18 -16.06
CA ALA A 82 7.83 20.37 -15.50
C ALA A 82 7.98 21.63 -16.38
N GLN A 83 9.10 21.75 -17.10
CA GLN A 83 9.35 22.83 -18.05
C GLN A 83 8.35 22.80 -19.22
N VAL A 84 8.09 21.64 -19.81
CA VAL A 84 7.12 21.50 -20.90
C VAL A 84 5.72 21.80 -20.41
N VAL A 85 5.38 21.42 -19.18
CA VAL A 85 4.08 21.75 -18.58
C VAL A 85 3.92 23.27 -18.47
N ARG A 86 4.92 23.95 -17.92
CA ARG A 86 4.94 25.42 -17.77
C ARG A 86 4.83 26.16 -19.11
N ASP A 87 5.55 25.70 -20.12
CA ASP A 87 5.69 26.45 -21.36
C ASP A 87 4.57 26.13 -22.37
N ARG A 88 3.99 24.93 -22.30
CA ARG A 88 3.09 24.42 -23.34
C ARG A 88 1.74 23.93 -22.84
N VAL A 89 1.65 23.39 -21.63
CA VAL A 89 0.40 22.76 -21.14
C VAL A 89 -0.48 23.80 -20.46
N VAL A 90 0.07 24.55 -19.50
CA VAL A 90 -0.70 25.54 -18.72
C VAL A 90 -1.15 26.74 -19.56
N CYS A 91 -0.61 26.89 -20.77
CA CYS A 91 -0.97 27.94 -21.72
C CYS A 91 -2.06 27.50 -22.72
N LEU A 92 -2.54 26.26 -22.65
CA LEU A 92 -3.56 25.77 -23.57
C LEU A 92 -4.92 26.45 -23.29
N PRO A 93 -5.71 26.70 -24.35
CA PRO A 93 -7.07 27.21 -24.16
C PRO A 93 -7.90 26.20 -23.37
N GLY A 94 -8.65 26.69 -22.39
CA GLY A 94 -9.46 25.85 -21.51
C GLY A 94 -8.69 25.14 -20.41
N PHE A 95 -7.37 25.36 -20.28
CA PHE A 95 -6.63 24.89 -19.11
C PHE A 95 -7.10 25.61 -17.83
N PRO A 96 -7.10 24.95 -16.65
CA PRO A 96 -7.55 25.55 -15.40
C PRO A 96 -6.83 26.85 -15.00
N GLU A 97 -7.55 27.71 -14.28
CA GLU A 97 -7.02 29.01 -13.84
C GLU A 97 -5.97 28.86 -12.72
N ALA A 98 -4.92 29.68 -12.80
CA ALA A 98 -3.83 29.64 -11.82
C ALA A 98 -4.17 30.44 -10.56
N ILE A 99 -4.16 29.77 -9.42
CA ILE A 99 -4.26 30.37 -8.09
C ILE A 99 -2.91 30.94 -7.67
N ARG A 100 -2.90 32.21 -7.27
CA ARG A 100 -1.71 32.94 -6.82
C ARG A 100 -1.88 33.35 -5.36
N LEU A 101 -1.23 32.62 -4.46
CA LEU A 101 -1.28 32.91 -3.02
C LEU A 101 -0.40 34.12 -2.68
N PRO A 102 -0.85 35.05 -1.83
CA PRO A 102 -0.03 36.19 -1.42
C PRO A 102 1.24 35.71 -0.72
N ASN A 103 2.38 36.30 -1.07
CA ASN A 103 3.66 36.01 -0.41
C ASN A 103 3.78 36.82 0.89
N VAL A 104 4.55 36.32 1.86
CA VAL A 104 4.82 37.02 3.12
C VAL A 104 5.48 38.36 2.80
N GLY A 105 4.78 39.46 3.10
CA GLY A 105 5.26 40.84 2.86
C GLY A 105 4.77 41.51 1.57
N GLY A 106 3.93 40.86 0.75
CA GLY A 106 3.32 41.48 -0.44
C GLY A 106 4.29 41.85 -1.58
N ILE A 107 5.58 41.58 -1.41
CA ILE A 107 6.63 41.90 -2.37
C ILE A 107 7.05 40.59 -3.06
N GLY A 108 6.61 40.42 -4.31
CA GLY A 108 7.01 39.31 -5.17
C GLY A 108 5.84 38.65 -5.92
N ARG A 109 6.14 38.06 -7.08
CA ARG A 109 5.16 37.29 -7.86
C ARG A 109 4.97 35.92 -7.19
N ALA A 110 3.77 35.67 -6.70
CA ALA A 110 3.38 34.35 -6.21
C ALA A 110 3.56 33.27 -7.27
N HIS A 111 4.11 32.12 -6.85
CA HIS A 111 4.17 30.94 -7.71
C HIS A 111 2.75 30.47 -8.02
N PRO A 112 2.40 30.28 -9.31
CA PRO A 112 1.09 29.79 -9.68
C PRO A 112 0.89 28.36 -9.19
N ARG A 113 -0.33 28.08 -8.71
CA ARG A 113 -0.80 26.76 -8.28
C ARG A 113 -2.13 26.46 -8.96
N TRP A 114 -2.45 25.18 -9.14
CA TRP A 114 -3.70 24.73 -9.74
C TRP A 114 -4.35 23.68 -8.85
N LYS A 115 -5.67 23.62 -8.80
CA LYS A 115 -6.35 22.53 -8.11
C LYS A 115 -6.15 21.24 -8.89
N ALA A 116 -5.74 20.17 -8.20
CA ALA A 116 -5.51 18.87 -8.83
C ALA A 116 -6.77 18.35 -9.54
N MET A 117 -7.94 18.48 -8.93
CA MET A 117 -9.22 18.06 -9.50
C MET A 117 -9.54 18.72 -10.84
N GLU A 118 -9.35 20.03 -10.95
CA GLU A 118 -9.64 20.77 -12.19
C GLU A 118 -8.69 20.34 -13.32
N VAL A 119 -7.43 20.02 -12.98
CA VAL A 119 -6.45 19.49 -13.94
C VAL A 119 -6.84 18.08 -14.39
N ILE A 120 -7.29 17.22 -13.48
CA ILE A 120 -7.74 15.86 -13.79
C ILE A 120 -8.97 15.90 -14.70
N GLU A 121 -9.98 16.69 -14.34
CA GLU A 121 -11.20 16.87 -15.13
C GLU A 121 -10.88 17.40 -16.55
N TRP A 122 -9.97 18.37 -16.63
CA TRP A 122 -9.47 18.87 -17.92
C TRP A 122 -8.83 17.74 -18.75
N VAL A 123 -7.96 16.91 -18.17
CA VAL A 123 -7.37 15.76 -18.88
C VAL A 123 -8.44 14.78 -19.35
N GLU A 124 -9.40 14.43 -18.48
CA GLU A 124 -10.48 13.49 -18.82
C GLU A 124 -11.35 14.02 -19.96
N SER A 125 -11.58 15.33 -20.05
CA SER A 125 -12.31 15.94 -21.16
C SER A 125 -11.65 15.71 -22.54
N HIS A 126 -10.33 15.49 -22.58
CA HIS A 126 -9.62 15.20 -23.84
C HIS A 126 -9.85 13.77 -24.32
N GLN A 127 -10.28 12.86 -23.45
CA GLN A 127 -10.60 11.48 -23.82
C GLN A 127 -11.93 11.37 -24.59
N SER A 128 -12.92 12.20 -24.23
CA SER A 128 -14.25 12.21 -24.86
C SER A 128 -14.27 12.99 -26.18
N ALA A 129 -13.35 13.94 -26.35
CA ALA A 129 -13.12 14.66 -27.60
C ALA A 129 -12.42 13.76 -28.64
N ARG A 130 -13.10 12.71 -29.12
CA ARG A 130 -12.69 11.98 -30.34
C ARG A 130 -12.90 12.88 -31.56
N ILE A 131 -12.02 13.87 -31.72
CA ILE A 131 -11.95 14.73 -32.90
C ILE A 131 -11.30 13.90 -34.02
N GLY A 132 -12.10 13.01 -34.61
CA GLY A 132 -11.76 12.40 -35.88
C GLY A 132 -11.93 13.44 -36.99
N ARG A 133 -10.87 13.73 -37.75
CA ARG A 133 -11.01 14.44 -39.03
C ARG A 133 -11.94 13.61 -39.93
N PRO A 134 -13.03 14.18 -40.49
CA PRO A 134 -13.82 13.47 -41.49
C PRO A 134 -12.90 13.03 -42.64
N ARG A 135 -12.68 11.73 -42.80
CA ARG A 135 -11.97 11.21 -43.97
C ARG A 135 -12.94 11.31 -45.14
N LYS A 136 -12.69 12.27 -46.03
CA LYS A 136 -13.41 12.40 -47.30
C LYS A 136 -13.24 11.07 -48.04
N ARG A 137 -14.30 10.26 -48.13
CA ARG A 137 -14.31 9.10 -49.03
C ARG A 137 -14.22 9.65 -50.45
N GLY A 138 -13.11 9.35 -51.11
CA GLY A 138 -12.99 9.48 -52.56
C GLY A 138 -13.76 8.37 -53.25
#